data_AF-A0A227J5Z8-F1
#
_entry.id   AF-A0A227J5Z8-F1
#
_cell.length_a   1.000
_cell.length_b   1.000
_cell.length_c   1.000
_cell.angle_alpha   90.00
_cell.angle_beta   90.00
_cell.angle_gamma   90.00
#
_symmetry.space_group_name_H-M   'P 1'
#
loop_
_entity.id
_entity.type
_entity.pdbx_description
1 polymer ?
#
loop_
_entity_poly.entity_id
_entity_poly.type
_entity_poly.pdbx_seq_one_letter_code
_entity_poly.pdbx_strand_id
1 'polypeptide(L)'
;MIQQLLVTFPPMLFGAQALLTLLLIKGDICPGQRGRLHKMLPAIGVLWLAVASLRIEAFMVVFAIFYFYSQVQTKKTREKGPLWALHLANGLAFA
;
A
#
# COMPACT_ATOMS: atom_id res chain seq x y z
N MET A 1 -24.98 -7.91 3.30
CA MET A 1 -23.86 -8.16 4.26
C MET A 1 -22.50 -7.86 3.66
N ILE A 2 -22.10 -8.46 2.52
CA ILE A 2 -20.77 -8.26 1.91
C ILE A 2 -20.50 -6.78 1.55
N GLN A 3 -21.47 -6.07 0.96
CA GLN A 3 -21.30 -4.63 0.66
C GLN A 3 -21.06 -3.77 1.90
N GLN A 4 -21.77 -4.02 3.00
CA GLN A 4 -21.57 -3.26 4.25
C GLN A 4 -20.15 -3.47 4.81
N LEU A 5 -19.60 -4.67 4.62
CA LEU A 5 -18.24 -5.01 5.03
C LEU A 5 -17.19 -4.35 4.10
N LEU A 6 -17.46 -4.27 2.80
CA LEU A 6 -16.60 -3.56 1.85
C LEU A 6 -16.60 -2.04 2.05
N VAL A 7 -17.67 -1.46 2.62
CA VAL A 7 -17.73 -0.02 2.95
C VAL A 7 -16.86 0.33 4.16
N THR A 8 -16.55 -0.62 5.05
CA THR A 8 -15.63 -0.38 6.19
C THR A 8 -14.17 -0.59 5.83
N PHE A 9 -13.87 -1.20 4.69
CA PHE A 9 -12.50 -1.45 4.23
C PHE A 9 -11.69 -0.17 3.92
N PRO A 10 -12.22 0.87 3.24
CA PRO A 10 -11.45 2.08 2.93
C PRO A 10 -10.76 2.73 4.14
N PRO A 11 -11.44 3.06 5.26
CA PRO A 11 -10.76 3.67 6.40
C PRO A 11 -9.77 2.72 7.09
N MET A 12 -10.04 1.40 7.11
CA MET A 12 -9.11 0.42 7.67
C MET A 12 -7.85 0.25 6.81
N LEU A 13 -8.01 0.16 5.49
CA LEU A 13 -6.93 0.02 4.53
C LEU A 13 -6.08 1.29 4.48
N PHE A 14 -6.70 2.46 4.52
CA PHE A 14 -5.99 3.73 4.65
C PHE A 14 -5.10 3.77 5.90
N GLY A 15 -5.64 3.40 7.06
CA GLY A 15 -4.86 3.34 8.31
C GLY A 15 -3.66 2.39 8.23
N ALA A 16 -3.87 1.19 7.67
CA ALA A 16 -2.79 0.22 7.45
C ALA A 16 -1.72 0.74 6.47
N GLN A 17 -2.14 1.37 5.37
CA GLN A 17 -1.26 1.91 4.34
C GLN A 17 -0.43 3.09 4.85
N ALA A 18 -1.05 3.99 5.63
CA ALA A 18 -0.37 5.11 6.28
C ALA A 18 0.68 4.62 7.29
N LEU A 19 0.35 3.64 8.13
CA LEU A 19 1.30 3.04 9.07
C LEU A 19 2.49 2.38 8.36
N LEU A 20 2.25 1.62 7.30
CA LEU A 20 3.32 1.03 6.50
C LEU A 20 4.20 2.09 5.85
N THR A 21 3.59 3.18 5.36
CA THR A 21 4.32 4.30 4.76
C THR A 21 5.24 4.96 5.80
N LEU A 22 4.73 5.23 7.01
CA LEU A 22 5.54 5.77 8.11
C LEU A 22 6.71 4.86 8.49
N LEU A 23 6.47 3.55 8.60
CA LEU A 23 7.52 2.56 8.88
C LEU A 23 8.60 2.59 7.78
N LEU A 24 8.21 2.60 6.51
CA LEU A 24 9.16 2.60 5.39
C LEU A 24 9.98 3.89 5.29
N ILE A 25 9.41 5.03 5.69
CA ILE A 25 10.07 6.35 5.72
C ILE A 25 11.06 6.45 6.86
N LYS A 26 10.69 6.01 8.08
CA LYS A 26 11.51 6.16 9.29
C LYS A 26 12.90 5.54 9.13
N GLY A 27 13.06 4.53 8.29
CA GLY A 27 14.37 4.13 7.74
C GLY A 27 15.23 3.27 8.66
N ASP A 28 15.01 3.27 9.98
CA ASP A 28 15.73 2.46 10.97
C ASP A 28 15.27 0.99 11.01
N ILE A 29 15.05 0.38 9.85
CA ILE A 29 14.58 -1.01 9.74
C ILE A 29 15.67 -1.86 9.11
N CYS A 30 16.02 -2.95 9.79
CA CYS A 30 16.93 -3.96 9.25
C CYS A 30 16.49 -4.41 7.84
N PRO A 31 17.41 -4.64 6.90
CA PRO A 31 17.07 -4.98 5.52
C PRO A 31 16.16 -6.21 5.41
N GLY A 32 16.30 -7.19 6.32
CA GLY A 32 15.41 -8.35 6.41
C GLY A 32 13.97 -8.01 6.82
N GLN A 33 13.77 -7.10 7.78
CA GLN A 33 12.45 -6.67 8.24
C GLN A 33 11.72 -5.79 7.23
N ARG A 34 12.45 -4.84 6.62
CA ARG A 34 11.96 -4.12 5.45
C ARG A 34 11.48 -5.11 4.40
N GLY A 35 12.09 -6.31 4.36
CA GLY A 35 11.90 -7.48 3.47
C GLY A 35 10.44 -7.87 3.44
N ARG A 36 10.06 -8.29 4.63
CA ARG A 36 8.74 -8.72 5.00
C ARG A 36 7.70 -7.62 4.78
N LEU A 37 8.01 -6.37 5.12
CA LEU A 37 7.08 -5.26 4.96
C LEU A 37 6.66 -5.05 3.49
N HIS A 38 7.61 -5.07 2.56
CA HIS A 38 7.29 -4.91 1.14
C HIS A 38 6.46 -6.08 0.59
N LYS A 39 6.67 -7.30 1.11
CA LYS A 39 5.84 -8.46 0.73
C LYS A 39 4.38 -8.35 1.23
N MET A 40 4.10 -7.47 2.19
CA MET A 40 2.74 -7.21 2.66
C MET A 40 1.98 -6.21 1.77
N LEU A 41 2.69 -5.35 1.01
CA LEU A 41 2.06 -4.34 0.16
C LEU A 41 1.12 -4.93 -0.92
N PRO A 42 1.47 -6.03 -1.63
CA PRO A 42 0.55 -6.66 -2.58
C PRO A 42 -0.77 -7.11 -1.95
N ALA A 43 -0.75 -7.59 -0.69
CA ALA A 43 -1.97 -7.99 0.00
C ALA A 43 -2.91 -6.80 0.22
N ILE A 44 -2.37 -5.63 0.57
CA ILE A 44 -3.14 -4.39 0.69
C ILE A 44 -3.66 -3.93 -0.68
N GLY A 45 -2.84 -4.06 -1.73
CA GLY A 45 -3.28 -3.77 -3.10
C GLY A 45 -4.45 -4.65 -3.55
N VAL A 46 -4.44 -5.94 -3.22
CA VAL A 46 -5.56 -6.86 -3.51
C VAL A 46 -6.82 -6.49 -2.73
N LEU A 47 -6.68 -6.09 -1.46
CA LEU A 47 -7.83 -5.64 -0.67
C LEU A 47 -8.44 -4.33 -1.20
N TRP A 48 -7.61 -3.40 -1.69
CA TRP A 48 -8.11 -2.22 -2.41
C TRP A 48 -8.80 -2.57 -3.73
N LEU A 49 -8.36 -3.62 -4.41
CA LEU A 49 -9.03 -4.12 -5.62
C LEU A 49 -10.43 -4.66 -5.31
N ALA A 50 -10.64 -5.27 -4.14
CA ALA A 50 -11.99 -5.63 -3.68
C ALA A 50 -12.87 -4.40 -3.46
N VAL A 51 -12.31 -3.30 -2.91
CA VAL A 51 -13.01 -2.01 -2.76
C VAL A 51 -13.32 -1.36 -4.11
N ALA A 52 -12.49 -1.61 -5.13
CA ALA A 52 -12.69 -1.06 -6.47
C ALA A 52 -13.99 -1.53 -7.15
N SER A 53 -14.60 -2.62 -6.68
CA SER A 53 -15.95 -3.03 -7.07
C SER A 53 -17.05 -2.06 -6.65
N LEU A 54 -16.80 -1.22 -5.63
CA LEU A 54 -17.73 -0.20 -5.14
C LEU A 54 -17.37 1.20 -5.60
N ARG A 55 -16.07 1.53 -5.64
CA ARG A 55 -15.58 2.85 -6.04
C ARG A 55 -14.46 2.71 -7.05
N ILE A 56 -14.70 3.20 -8.26
CA ILE A 56 -13.73 3.06 -9.35
C ILE A 56 -12.41 3.80 -9.07
N GLU A 57 -12.46 4.85 -8.25
CA GLU A 57 -11.29 5.62 -7.80
C GLU A 57 -10.25 4.77 -7.06
N ALA A 58 -10.68 3.70 -6.37
CA ALA A 58 -9.79 2.78 -5.69
C ALA A 58 -8.81 2.08 -6.64
N PHE A 59 -9.11 1.99 -7.94
CA PHE A 59 -8.14 1.48 -8.93
C PHE A 59 -6.87 2.34 -8.99
N MET A 60 -6.96 3.64 -8.76
CA MET A 60 -5.78 4.50 -8.73
C MET A 60 -4.88 4.17 -7.55
N VAL A 61 -5.46 3.85 -6.39
CA VAL A 61 -4.72 3.41 -5.20
C VAL A 61 -4.03 2.08 -5.46
N VAL A 62 -4.75 1.11 -6.05
CA VAL A 62 -4.18 -0.18 -6.46
C VAL A 62 -2.98 0.04 -7.38
N PHE A 63 -3.15 0.84 -8.44
CA PHE A 63 -2.08 1.11 -9.40
C PHE A 63 -0.85 1.74 -8.73
N ALA A 64 -1.05 2.72 -7.84
CA ALA A 64 0.05 3.36 -7.12
C ALA A 64 0.82 2.37 -6.22
N ILE A 65 0.12 1.47 -5.51
CA ILE A 65 0.74 0.44 -4.67
C ILE A 65 1.52 -0.57 -5.52
N PHE A 66 0.92 -1.08 -6.59
CA PHE A 66 1.57 -2.07 -7.46
C PHE A 66 2.73 -1.47 -8.24
N TYR A 67 2.64 -0.20 -8.65
CA TYR A 67 3.74 0.55 -9.24
C TYR A 67 4.89 0.72 -8.24
N PHE A 68 4.62 1.11 -7.00
CA PHE A 68 5.66 1.16 -5.97
C PHE A 68 6.31 -0.22 -5.78
N TYR A 69 5.50 -1.28 -5.69
CA TYR A 69 5.98 -2.64 -5.47
C TYR A 69 6.84 -3.15 -6.63
N SER A 70 6.49 -2.86 -7.88
CA SER A 70 7.26 -3.29 -9.05
C SER A 70 8.63 -2.60 -9.14
N GLN A 71 8.74 -1.37 -8.63
CA GLN A 71 9.98 -0.60 -8.62
C GLN A 71 10.92 -0.99 -7.47
N VAL A 72 10.46 -1.73 -6.46
CA VAL A 72 11.31 -2.16 -5.34
C VAL A 72 12.03 -3.45 -5.71
N GLN A 73 13.36 -3.39 -5.79
CA GLN A 73 14.16 -4.60 -5.91
C GLN A 73 14.10 -5.44 -4.62
N THR A 74 13.72 -6.71 -4.75
CA THR A 74 13.62 -7.68 -3.66
C THR A 74 14.96 -8.36 -3.31
N LYS A 75 16.09 -7.88 -3.85
CA LYS A 75 17.44 -8.46 -3.66
C LYS A 75 18.21 -7.80 -2.50
N LYS A 76 19.48 -8.23 -2.30
CA LYS A 76 20.34 -7.91 -1.14
C LYS A 76 20.63 -6.40 -0.94
N THR A 77 20.58 -5.57 -1.98
CA THR A 77 20.72 -4.11 -1.90
C THR A 77 19.35 -3.46 -1.96
N ARG A 78 18.81 -3.15 -0.78
CA ARG A 78 17.43 -2.72 -0.60
C ARG A 78 17.27 -1.21 -0.87
N GLU A 79 17.30 -0.85 -2.15
CA GLU A 79 16.97 0.50 -2.62
C GLU A 79 15.59 0.92 -2.09
N LYS A 80 15.51 2.15 -1.57
CA LYS A 80 14.22 2.76 -1.18
C LYS A 80 13.41 2.87 -2.47
N GLY A 81 12.31 2.13 -2.60
CA GLY A 81 11.36 2.35 -3.69
C GLY A 81 10.88 3.82 -3.70
N PRO A 82 10.20 4.27 -4.77
CA PRO A 82 9.76 5.65 -4.90
C PRO A 82 8.77 6.04 -3.79
N LEU A 83 9.25 6.61 -2.68
CA LEU A 83 8.41 6.96 -1.53
C LEU A 83 7.27 7.92 -1.90
N TRP A 84 7.49 8.75 -2.93
CA TRP A 84 6.45 9.62 -3.48
C TRP A 84 5.21 8.84 -3.96
N ALA A 85 5.38 7.62 -4.48
CA ALA A 85 4.28 6.79 -4.94
C ALA A 85 3.42 6.27 -3.77
N LEU A 86 4.04 5.98 -2.60
CA LEU A 86 3.31 5.63 -1.38
C LEU A 86 2.57 6.83 -0.79
N HIS A 87 3.18 8.02 -0.82
CA HIS A 87 2.50 9.24 -0.41
C HIS A 87 1.31 9.58 -1.33
N LEU A 88 1.47 9.40 -2.64
CA LEU A 88 0.39 9.55 -3.62
C LEU A 88 -0.72 8.54 -3.35
N ALA A 89 -0.39 7.27 -3.11
CA ALA A 89 -1.37 6.24 -2.76
C ALA A 89 -2.15 6.62 -1.48
N ASN A 90 -1.51 7.23 -0.48
CA ASN A 90 -2.19 7.69 0.73
C ASN A 90 -3.10 8.89 0.45
N GLY A 91 -2.65 9.85 -0.37
CA GLY A 91 -3.49 10.98 -0.78
C GLY A 91 -4.75 10.52 -1.53
N LEU A 92 -4.60 9.57 -2.45
CA LEU A 92 -5.72 8.97 -3.19
C LEU A 92 -6.66 8.15 -2.30
N ALA A 93 -6.16 7.54 -1.23
CA ALA A 93 -6.97 6.76 -0.30
C ALA A 93 -7.71 7.62 0.74
N PHE A 94 -7.32 8.89 0.89
CA PHE A 94 -7.97 9.86 1.77
C PHE A 94 -9.12 10.62 1.10
N ALA A 95 -9.02 10.83 -0.22
CA ALA A 95 -10.06 11.43 -1.05
C ALA A 95 -11.30 10.53 -1.16
#